data_AF-A0A523IPU5-F1
#
_entry.id   AF-A0A523IPU5-F1
#
_cell.length_a   1.000
_cell.length_b   1.000
_cell.length_c   1.000
_cell.angle_alpha   90.00
_cell.angle_beta   90.00
_cell.angle_gamma   90.00
#
_symmetry.space_group_name_H-M   'P 1'
#
loop_
_entity.id
_entity.type
_entity.pdbx_description
1 polymer ?
#
loop_
_entity_poly.entity_id
_entity_poly.type
_entity_poly.pdbx_seq_one_letter_code
_entity_poly.pdbx_strand_id
1 'polypeptide(L)' 'MQIIDRVGGGDAFAGALIFALLSKKNAKDALEFAVAASCLKQTIPGDFNLVSAEEVEKLAGGSGSGRVER' A
#
# COMPACT_ATOMS: atom_id res chain seq x y z
N MET A 1 5.69 -4.32 10.92
CA MET A 1 6.01 -3.07 10.20
C MET A 1 6.75 -2.13 11.14
N GLN A 2 7.90 -1.58 10.74
CA GLN A 2 8.54 -0.47 11.47
C GLN A 2 8.44 0.78 10.60
N ILE A 3 7.95 1.88 11.17
CA ILE A 3 7.87 3.16 10.45
C ILE A 3 9.29 3.71 10.30
N ILE A 4 9.70 3.96 9.06
CA ILE A 4 10.98 4.59 8.70
C ILE A 4 10.75 6.07 8.36
N ASP A 5 9.70 6.36 7.58
CA ASP A 5 9.36 7.72 7.17
C ASP A 5 7.84 7.84 6.97
N ARG A 6 7.26 8.98 7.34
CA ARG A 6 5.80 9.22 7.21
C ARG A 6 5.48 10.03 5.96
N VAL A 7 6.46 10.75 5.41
CA VAL A 7 6.25 11.65 4.28
C VAL A 7 5.88 10.82 3.03
N GLY A 8 4.97 11.35 2.22
CA GLY A 8 4.44 10.69 1.04
C GLY A 8 3.42 9.56 1.30
N GLY A 9 3.09 9.24 2.56
CA GLY A 9 2.11 8.19 2.87
C GLY A 9 0.69 8.49 2.33
N GLY A 10 0.28 9.76 2.34
CA GLY A 10 -0.99 10.21 1.77
C GLY A 10 -1.01 10.18 0.24
N ASP A 11 0.07 10.60 -0.40
CA ASP A 11 0.21 10.55 -1.86
C ASP A 11 0.26 9.11 -2.36
N ALA A 12 0.96 8.24 -1.63
CA ALA A 12 0.98 6.80 -1.86
C ALA A 12 -0.43 6.20 -1.77
N PHE A 13 -1.21 6.57 -0.74
CA PHE A 13 -2.61 6.14 -0.60
C PHE A 13 -3.46 6.61 -1.78
N ALA A 14 -3.41 7.91 -2.11
CA ALA A 14 -4.25 8.48 -3.16
C ALA A 14 -3.92 7.90 -4.55
N GLY A 15 -2.63 7.79 -4.88
CA GLY A 15 -2.17 7.19 -6.14
C GLY A 15 -2.57 5.71 -6.24
N ALA A 16 -2.39 4.95 -5.16
CA ALA A 16 -2.80 3.54 -5.11
C ALA A 16 -4.32 3.38 -5.18
N LEU A 17 -5.11 4.27 -4.57
CA LEU A 17 -6.56 4.25 -4.63
C LEU A 17 -7.06 4.52 -6.05
N ILE A 18 -6.50 5.50 -6.75
CA ILE A 18 -6.83 5.77 -8.15
C ILE A 18 -6.52 4.54 -9.01
N PHE A 19 -5.31 3.97 -8.87
CA PHE A 19 -4.92 2.76 -9.58
C PHE A 19 -5.88 1.60 -9.30
N ALA A 20 -6.24 1.39 -8.03
CA ALA A 20 -7.05 0.25 -7.63
C ALA A 20 -8.53 0.42 -8.02
N LEU A 21 -9.08 1.64 -8.01
CA LEU A 21 -10.42 1.92 -8.52
C LEU A 21 -10.54 1.62 -10.03
N LEU A 22 -9.45 1.76 -10.78
CA LEU A 22 -9.41 1.46 -12.22
C LEU A 22 -9.15 -0.03 -12.53
N SER A 23 -8.58 -0.79 -11.59
CA SER A 23 -8.11 -2.16 -11.84
C SER A 23 -8.81 -3.25 -11.01
N LYS A 24 -9.48 -2.90 -9.90
CA LYS A 24 -10.16 -3.83 -9.00
C LYS A 24 -11.66 -3.91 -9.28
N LYS A 25 -12.26 -5.03 -8.85
CA LYS A 25 -13.67 -5.34 -9.12
C LYS A 25 -14.64 -4.57 -8.23
N ASN A 26 -14.22 -4.18 -7.04
CA ASN A 26 -15.06 -3.51 -6.07
C ASN A 26 -14.27 -2.48 -5.24
N ALA A 27 -15.01 -1.56 -4.60
CA ALA A 27 -14.43 -0.47 -3.83
C ALA A 27 -13.71 -0.93 -2.55
N LYS A 28 -14.10 -2.07 -1.97
CA LYS A 28 -13.44 -2.64 -0.78
C LYS A 28 -12.03 -3.10 -1.13
N ASP A 29 -11.87 -3.90 -2.19
CA ASP A 29 -10.56 -4.37 -2.66
C ASP A 29 -9.66 -3.18 -3.04
N ALA A 30 -10.26 -2.14 -3.64
CA ALA A 30 -9.53 -0.92 -3.98
C ALA A 30 -9.03 -0.17 -2.74
N LEU A 31 -9.84 -0.07 -1.70
CA LEU A 31 -9.47 0.54 -0.43
C LEU A 31 -8.40 -0.28 0.30
N GLU A 32 -8.55 -1.60 0.37
CA GLU A 32 -7.58 -2.49 1.00
C GLU A 32 -6.20 -2.41 0.32
N PHE A 33 -6.17 -2.36 -1.02
CA PHE A 33 -4.96 -2.13 -1.79
C PHE A 33 -4.32 -0.77 -1.46
N ALA A 34 -5.10 0.31 -1.43
CA ALA A 34 -4.59 1.65 -1.15
C ALA A 34 -4.01 1.77 0.27
N VAL A 35 -4.67 1.18 1.26
CA VAL A 35 -4.18 1.15 2.65
C VAL A 35 -2.88 0.35 2.74
N ALA A 36 -2.79 -0.81 2.09
CA ALA A 36 -1.58 -1.62 2.05
C ALA A 36 -0.41 -0.85 1.41
N ALA A 37 -0.64 -0.16 0.29
CA ALA A 37 0.38 0.67 -0.37
C ALA A 37 0.88 1.82 0.53
N SER A 38 -0.03 2.48 1.24
CA SER A 38 0.32 3.56 2.19
C SER A 38 1.14 3.03 3.38
N CYS A 39 0.79 1.86 3.91
CA CYS A 39 1.55 1.20 4.96
C CYS A 39 2.97 0.85 4.48
N LEU A 40 3.10 0.28 3.28
CA LEU A 40 4.41 -0.07 2.70
C LEU A 40 5.28 1.16 2.45
N LYS A 41 4.70 2.25 1.95
CA LYS A 41 5.42 3.51 1.76
C LYS A 41 6.10 3.98 3.05
N GLN A 42 5.46 3.76 4.21
CA GLN A 42 6.01 4.19 5.49
C GLN A 42 7.26 3.42 5.92
N THR A 43 7.65 2.38 5.19
CA THR A 43 8.86 1.58 5.43
C THR A 43 10.00 1.89 4.45
N ILE A 44 9.81 2.89 3.59
CA ILE A 44 10.79 3.32 2.59
C ILE A 44 11.14 4.79 2.86
N PRO A 45 12.43 5.15 2.95
CA PRO A 45 12.85 6.54 3.17
C PRO A 45 12.56 7.43 1.95
N GLY A 46 12.24 8.70 2.21
CA GLY A 46 11.93 9.69 1.17
C GLY A 46 10.46 9.67 0.75
N ASP A 47 10.07 10.54 -0.18
CA ASP A 47 8.66 10.86 -0.40
C ASP A 47 7.95 9.91 -1.38
N PHE A 48 8.69 9.31 -2.32
CA PHE A 48 8.09 8.51 -3.38
C PHE A 48 7.69 7.11 -2.93
N ASN A 49 6.56 6.64 -3.46
CA ASN A 49 6.12 5.27 -3.28
C ASN A 49 6.84 4.34 -4.27
N LEU A 50 7.82 3.58 -3.76
CA LEU A 50 8.66 2.67 -4.56
C LEU A 50 8.24 1.20 -4.44
N VAL A 51 7.02 0.91 -3.95
CA VAL A 51 6.49 -0.46 -3.95
C VAL A 51 5.79 -0.85 -5.24
N SER A 52 5.95 -2.12 -5.60
CA SER A 52 5.28 -2.76 -6.72
C SER A 52 3.84 -3.14 -6.37
N ALA A 53 2.97 -3.26 -7.38
CA ALA A 53 1.61 -3.75 -7.17
C ALA A 53 1.58 -5.15 -6.54
N GLU A 54 2.52 -6.03 -6.88
CA GLU A 54 2.61 -7.38 -6.31
C GLU A 54 2.87 -7.36 -4.79
N GLU A 55 3.77 -6.49 -4.31
CA GLU A 55 4.03 -6.32 -2.88
C GLU A 55 2.80 -5.81 -2.13
N VAL A 56 2.04 -4.91 -2.77
CA VAL A 56 0.79 -4.38 -2.24
C VAL A 56 -0.27 -5.48 -2.17
N GLU A 57 -0.43 -6.31 -3.21
CA GLU A 57 -1.36 -7.46 -3.18
C GLU A 57 -1.01 -8.44 -2.07
N LYS A 58 0.29 -8.76 -1.91
CA LYS A 58 0.76 -9.67 -0.87
C LYS A 58 0.42 -9.14 0.52
N LEU A 59 0.56 -7.84 0.76
CA LEU A 59 0.20 -7.24 2.03
C LEU A 59 -1.33 -7.15 2.23
N ALA A 60 -2.08 -6.77 1.19
CA ALA A 60 -3.54 -6.63 1.25
C ALA A 60 -4.25 -7.98 1.42
N GLY A 61 -3.74 -9.05 0.79
CA GLY A 61 -4.23 -10.41 0.92
C GLY A 61 -3.65 -11.20 2.10
N GLY A 62 -2.64 -10.64 2.78
CA GLY A 62 -2.00 -11.25 3.93
C GLY A 62 -2.87 -11.24 5.20
N SER A 63 -2.65 -12.20 6.09
CA SER A 63 -3.40 -12.41 7.33
C SER A 63 -3.30 -11.24 8.32
N GLY A 64 -3.99 -10.12 8.07
CA GLY A 64 -4.40 -9.04 9.00
C GLY A 64 -3.36 -8.42 9.96
N SER A 65 -2.12 -8.89 9.96
CA SER A 65 -1.08 -8.58 10.96
C SER A 65 -0.04 -7.59 10.43
N GLY A 66 -0.17 -7.17 9.16
CA GLY A 66 0.76 -6.23 8.52
C GLY A 66 2.20 -6.74 8.49
N ARG A 67 2.42 -8.06 8.57
CA ARG A 67 3.75 -8.69 8.51
C ARG A 67 4.05 -9.06 7.06
N VAL A 68 5.08 -8.44 6.50
CA VAL A 68 5.66 -8.83 5.21
C VAL A 68 6.43 -10.14 5.44
N GLU A 69 5.97 -11.22 4.82
CA GLU A 69 6.75 -12.45 4.68
C GLU A 69 7.71 -12.27 3.49
N ARG A 70 9.01 -12.46 3.73
CA ARG A 70 10.07 -12.37 2.73
C ARG A 70 10.49 -13.76 2.28
#